data_AF-A0A7L4RIJ8-F1
#
_entry.id   AF-A0A7L4RIJ8-F1
#
_cell.length_a   1.000
_cell.length_b   1.000
_cell.length_c   1.000
_cell.angle_alpha   90.00
_cell.angle_beta   90.00
_cell.angle_gamma   90.00
#
_symmetry.space_group_name_H-M   'P 1'
#
loop_
_entity.id
_entity.type
_entity.pdbx_description
1 polymer ?
#
loop_
_entity_poly.entity_id
_entity_poly.type
_entity_poly.pdbx_seq_one_letter_code
_entity_poly.pdbx_strand_id
1 'polypeptide(L)'
;MSNVTLYVPENVKEEMDEHDEIRWSEVVRKAVIGKLKELKKLELLRKYVEKESFTEEDWKWMDENDWHPVDEKEMKLGFIEEMQKRSKERAIQVKKIEDLFK
;
A
#
# COMPACT_ATOMS: atom_id res chain seq x y z
N MET A 1 14.60 -14.82 -9.57
CA MET A 1 14.30 -13.44 -9.12
C MET A 1 13.54 -12.72 -10.21
N SER A 2 12.60 -11.86 -9.86
CA SER A 2 11.88 -10.98 -10.80
C SER A 2 12.54 -9.61 -10.87
N ASN A 3 12.44 -8.94 -12.02
CA ASN A 3 12.85 -7.56 -12.21
C ASN A 3 11.63 -6.65 -12.37
N VAL A 4 11.77 -5.40 -11.95
CA VAL A 4 10.76 -4.35 -12.14
C VAL A 4 11.46 -3.18 -12.81
N THR A 5 10.92 -2.73 -13.94
CA THR A 5 11.36 -1.53 -14.65
C THR A 5 10.28 -0.47 -14.48
N LEU A 6 10.67 0.73 -14.07
CA LEU A 6 9.75 1.84 -13.82
C LEU A 6 10.16 3.02 -14.69
N TYR A 7 9.16 3.71 -15.24
CA TYR A 7 9.35 5.00 -15.86
C TYR A 7 9.23 6.07 -14.79
N VAL A 8 10.23 6.94 -14.69
CA VAL A 8 10.21 8.13 -13.84
C VAL A 8 10.30 9.38 -14.71
N PRO A 9 9.76 10.53 -14.27
CA PRO A 9 9.96 11.81 -14.95
C PRO A 9 11.45 12.11 -15.13
N GLU A 10 11.81 12.78 -16.23
CA GLU A 10 13.23 13.03 -16.55
C GLU A 10 13.94 13.82 -15.44
N ASN A 11 13.28 14.84 -14.89
CA ASN A 11 13.83 15.63 -13.78
C ASN A 11 14.14 14.78 -12.53
N VAL A 12 13.32 13.75 -12.27
CA VAL A 12 13.56 12.84 -11.13
C VAL A 12 14.74 11.92 -11.43
N LYS A 13 14.87 11.47 -12.68
CA LYS A 13 16.02 10.66 -13.09
C LYS A 13 17.32 11.45 -12.99
N GLU A 14 17.33 12.70 -13.44
CA GLU A 14 18.48 13.60 -13.33
C GLU A 14 18.91 13.75 -11.85
N GLU A 15 17.97 14.02 -10.94
CA GLU A 15 18.27 14.08 -9.50
C GLU A 15 18.78 12.73 -8.94
N MET A 16 18.25 11.61 -9.40
CA MET A 16 18.72 10.28 -8.98
C MET A 16 20.16 10.00 -9.47
N ASP A 17 20.47 10.39 -10.71
CA ASP A 17 21.78 10.20 -11.33
C ASP A 17 22.83 11.14 -10.71
N GLU A 18 22.45 12.33 -10.22
CA GLU A 18 23.31 13.23 -9.43
C GLU A 18 23.72 12.65 -8.07
N HIS A 19 22.93 11.72 -7.53
CA HIS A 19 23.14 11.06 -6.25
C HIS A 19 23.47 9.57 -6.45
N ASP A 20 24.55 9.27 -7.17
CA ASP A 20 24.98 7.91 -7.51
C ASP A 20 25.48 7.09 -6.30
N GLU A 21 25.77 7.76 -5.19
CA GLU A 21 26.08 7.13 -3.90
C GLU A 21 24.87 6.38 -3.31
N ILE A 22 23.65 6.72 -3.74
CA ILE A 22 22.41 6.12 -3.26
C ILE A 22 22.09 4.88 -4.08
N ARG A 23 21.88 3.75 -3.40
CA ARG A 23 21.35 2.53 -4.02
C ARG A 23 19.85 2.63 -4.25
N TRP A 24 19.45 3.36 -5.28
CA TRP A 24 18.04 3.63 -5.60
C TRP A 24 17.17 2.38 -5.76
N SER A 25 17.72 1.28 -6.27
CA SER A 25 17.01 0.00 -6.35
C SER A 25 16.60 -0.55 -4.98
N GLU A 26 17.42 -0.33 -3.95
CA GLU A 26 17.10 -0.72 -2.57
C GLU A 26 16.07 0.22 -1.95
N VAL A 27 16.14 1.52 -2.26
CA VAL A 27 15.13 2.50 -1.85
C VAL A 27 13.75 2.10 -2.39
N VAL A 28 13.67 1.84 -3.69
CA VAL A 28 12.42 1.38 -4.33
C VAL A 28 11.94 0.06 -3.73
N ARG A 29 12.84 -0.90 -3.51
CA ARG A 29 12.48 -2.18 -2.89
C ARG A 29 11.85 -1.98 -1.51
N LYS A 30 12.47 -1.18 -0.64
CA LYS A 30 11.95 -0.88 0.70
C LYS A 30 10.62 -0.16 0.64
N ALA A 31 10.47 0.81 -0.26
CA ALA A 31 9.22 1.53 -0.44
C ALA A 31 8.08 0.60 -0.86
N VAL A 32 8.32 -0.30 -1.83
CA VAL A 32 7.31 -1.26 -2.30
C VAL A 32 6.94 -2.25 -1.20
N ILE A 33 7.92 -2.87 -0.52
CA ILE A 33 7.65 -3.83 0.56
C ILE A 33 6.92 -3.14 1.72
N GLY A 34 7.36 -1.94 2.11
CA GLY A 34 6.70 -1.15 3.15
C GLY A 34 5.25 -0.85 2.78
N LYS A 35 4.98 -0.46 1.53
CA LYS A 35 3.63 -0.16 1.08
C LYS A 35 2.73 -1.41 1.06
N LEU A 36 3.26 -2.56 0.66
CA LEU A 36 2.53 -3.82 0.74
C LEU A 36 2.20 -4.20 2.19
N LYS A 37 3.13 -3.97 3.13
CA LYS A 37 2.90 -4.17 4.57
C LYS A 37 1.76 -3.29 5.07
N GLU A 38 1.78 -1.99 4.73
CA GLU A 38 0.69 -1.07 5.07
C GLU A 38 -0.65 -1.55 4.52
N LEU A 39 -0.73 -1.88 3.23
CA LEU A 39 -1.97 -2.37 2.61
C LEU A 39 -2.52 -3.62 3.32
N LYS A 40 -1.64 -4.55 3.73
CA LYS A 40 -2.06 -5.73 4.49
C LYS A 40 -2.60 -5.37 5.86
N LYS A 41 -1.98 -4.42 6.58
CA LYS A 41 -2.54 -3.90 7.85
C LYS A 41 -3.95 -3.33 7.65
N LEU A 42 -4.17 -2.56 6.59
CA LEU A 42 -5.48 -1.97 6.29
C LEU A 42 -6.54 -3.04 6.02
N GLU A 43 -6.20 -4.11 5.29
CA GLU A 43 -7.08 -5.25 5.07
C GLU A 43 -7.47 -5.92 6.39
N LEU A 44 -6.49 -6.19 7.26
CA LEU A 44 -6.70 -6.82 8.56
C LEU A 44 -7.51 -5.93 9.51
N LEU A 45 -7.27 -4.62 9.50
CA LEU A 45 -8.09 -3.65 10.23
C LEU A 45 -9.54 -3.67 9.74
N ARG A 46 -9.75 -3.74 8.43
CA ARG A 46 -11.10 -3.82 7.87
C ARG A 46 -11.83 -5.07 8.35
N LYS A 47 -11.18 -6.23 8.24
CA LYS A 47 -11.69 -7.51 8.76
C LYS A 47 -12.04 -7.42 10.25
N TYR A 48 -11.15 -6.82 11.05
CA TYR A 48 -11.37 -6.61 12.48
C TYR A 48 -12.61 -5.75 12.77
N VAL A 49 -12.75 -4.63 12.06
CA VAL A 49 -13.87 -3.68 12.20
C VAL A 49 -15.18 -4.32 11.78
N GLU A 50 -15.18 -5.04 10.66
CA GLU A 50 -16.32 -5.75 10.10
C GLU A 50 -16.65 -7.04 10.88
N LYS A 51 -15.83 -7.39 11.88
CA LYS A 51 -15.91 -8.62 12.69
C LYS A 51 -15.87 -9.89 11.84
N GLU A 52 -15.14 -9.83 10.73
CA GLU A 52 -14.83 -10.99 9.90
C GLU A 52 -13.80 -11.89 10.61
N SER A 53 -13.81 -13.18 10.28
CA SER A 53 -12.81 -14.14 10.76
C SER A 53 -11.48 -13.96 10.02
N PHE A 54 -10.37 -14.02 10.77
CA PHE A 54 -9.02 -14.07 10.18
C PHE A 54 -8.68 -15.46 9.67
N THR A 55 -7.93 -15.54 8.57
CA THR A 55 -7.38 -16.80 8.08
C THR A 55 -6.08 -17.17 8.81
N GLU A 56 -5.59 -18.39 8.61
CA GLU A 56 -4.29 -18.82 9.16
C GLU A 56 -3.13 -17.96 8.61
N GLU A 57 -3.22 -17.54 7.35
CA GLU A 57 -2.24 -16.65 6.74
C GLU A 57 -2.27 -15.25 7.36
N ASP A 58 -3.44 -14.77 7.75
CA ASP A 58 -3.60 -13.49 8.45
C ASP A 58 -2.93 -13.55 9.83
N TRP A 59 -3.15 -14.63 10.60
CA TRP A 59 -2.50 -14.86 11.89
C TRP A 59 -0.98 -14.97 11.77
N LYS A 60 -0.52 -15.84 10.86
CA LYS A 60 0.91 -16.00 10.61
C LYS A 60 1.58 -14.68 10.24
N TRP A 61 0.91 -13.86 9.42
CA TRP A 61 1.44 -12.56 9.04
C TRP A 61 1.52 -11.60 10.22
N MET A 62 0.51 -11.56 11.09
CA MET A 62 0.49 -10.72 12.30
C MET A 62 1.64 -11.08 13.24
N ASP A 63 1.87 -12.38 13.47
CA ASP A 63 2.97 -12.88 14.29
C ASP A 63 4.35 -12.54 13.70
N GLU A 64 4.55 -12.78 12.40
CA GLU A 64 5.81 -12.46 11.71
C GLU A 64 6.13 -10.96 11.72
N ASN A 65 5.10 -10.10 11.79
CA ASN A 65 5.25 -8.66 11.70
C ASN A 65 5.12 -7.93 13.04
N ASP A 66 4.92 -8.67 14.13
CA ASP A 66 4.71 -8.17 15.50
C ASP A 66 3.68 -7.03 15.54
N TRP A 67 2.51 -7.27 14.94
CA TRP A 67 1.47 -6.26 14.81
C TRP A 67 0.07 -6.89 14.77
N HIS A 68 -0.88 -6.30 15.49
CA HIS A 68 -2.29 -6.70 15.49
C HIS A 68 -3.23 -5.51 15.22
N PRO A 69 -4.42 -5.73 14.63
CA PRO A 69 -5.44 -4.70 14.39
C PRO A 69 -5.88 -3.93 15.64
N VAL A 70 -5.67 -4.50 16.83
CA VAL A 70 -6.00 -3.87 18.11
C VAL A 70 -5.00 -2.80 18.53
N ASP A 71 -3.82 -2.75 17.91
CA ASP A 71 -2.76 -1.80 18.25
C ASP A 71 -3.06 -0.41 17.68
N GLU A 72 -3.81 -0.32 16.58
CA GLU A 72 -4.15 0.95 15.92
C GLU A 72 -5.48 1.56 16.42
N LYS A 73 -5.78 1.39 17.72
CA LYS A 73 -7.04 1.82 18.36
C LYS A 73 -7.45 3.26 18.07
N GLU A 74 -6.51 4.18 17.88
CA GLU A 74 -6.77 5.61 17.63
C GLU A 74 -7.19 5.90 16.18
N MET A 75 -6.80 5.07 15.21
CA MET A 75 -7.19 5.23 13.80
C MET A 75 -8.65 4.81 13.54
N LYS A 76 -9.31 4.15 14.49
CA LYS A 76 -10.56 3.39 14.25
C LYS A 76 -11.76 4.19 13.75
N LEU A 77 -11.89 5.49 14.01
CA LEU A 77 -13.09 6.23 13.61
C LEU A 77 -12.90 6.99 12.29
N GLY A 78 -11.87 7.82 12.19
CA GLY A 78 -11.61 8.61 10.97
C GLY A 78 -11.15 7.76 9.78
N PHE A 79 -10.40 6.67 10.03
CA PHE A 79 -9.89 5.82 8.96
C PHE A 79 -10.98 4.99 8.27
N ILE A 80 -12.00 4.55 9.02
CA ILE A 80 -13.17 3.84 8.46
C ILE A 80 -13.94 4.76 7.52
N GLU A 81 -14.21 6.00 7.95
CA GLU A 81 -14.93 6.99 7.13
C GLU A 81 -14.15 7.32 5.85
N GLU A 82 -12.82 7.47 5.93
CA GLU A 82 -11.98 7.73 4.76
C GLU A 82 -11.90 6.53 3.81
N MET A 83 -11.79 5.30 4.32
CA MET A 83 -11.78 4.08 3.50
C MET A 83 -13.11 3.88 2.77
N GLN A 84 -14.24 4.11 3.45
CA GLN A 84 -15.55 4.07 2.81
C GLN A 84 -15.70 5.14 1.73
N LYS A 85 -15.15 6.35 1.95
CA LYS A 85 -15.16 7.44 0.97
C LYS A 85 -14.30 7.11 -0.26
N ARG A 86 -13.05 6.66 -0.06
CA ARG A 86 -12.14 6.26 -1.15
C ARG A 86 -12.61 5.02 -1.92
N SER A 87 -13.34 4.11 -1.28
CA SER A 87 -14.02 2.99 -1.94
C SER A 87 -15.09 3.49 -2.92
N LYS A 88 -15.94 4.41 -2.47
CA LYS A 88 -16.98 5.03 -3.32
C LYS A 88 -16.39 5.88 -4.44
N GLU A 89 -15.27 6.57 -4.20
CA GLU A 89 -14.58 7.39 -5.21
C GLU A 89 -13.82 6.54 -6.25
N ARG A 90 -13.21 5.42 -5.86
CA ARG A 90 -12.58 4.49 -6.81
C ARG A 90 -13.58 3.71 -7.67
N ALA A 91 -14.86 3.71 -7.28
CA ALA A 91 -15.94 3.16 -8.09
C ALA A 91 -16.41 4.10 -9.22
N ILE A 92 -15.61 5.11 -9.60
CA ILE A 92 -15.79 5.78 -10.90
C ILE A 92 -15.57 4.72 -11.98
N GLN A 93 -16.66 4.32 -12.61
CA GLN A 93 -16.66 3.39 -13.74
C GLN A 93 -15.79 3.94 -14.87
N VAL A 94 -14.56 3.45 -14.99
CA VAL A 94 -13.77 3.64 -16.21
C VAL A 94 -14.47 2.84 -17.31
N LYS A 95 -15.27 3.53 -18.12
CA LYS A 95 -16.03 2.90 -19.21
C LYS A 95 -15.13 2.57 -20.40
N LYS A 96 -13.97 3.23 -20.55
CA LYS A 96 -12.99 3.01 -21.61
C LYS A 96 -11.55 3.27 -21.17
N ILE A 97 -10.61 2.52 -21.75
CA ILE A 97 -9.16 2.56 -21.44
C ILE A 97 -8.52 3.91 -21.82
N GLU A 98 -9.12 4.67 -22.74
CA GLU A 98 -8.64 5.98 -23.20
C GLU A 98 -8.62 7.06 -22.09
N ASP A 99 -9.38 6.87 -21.01
CA ASP A 99 -9.45 7.80 -19.88
C ASP A 99 -8.22 7.74 -18.95
N LEU A 100 -7.34 6.74 -19.12
CA LEU A 100 -6.16 6.51 -18.26
C LEU A 100 -4.88 7.22 -18.74
N PHE A 101 -4.89 7.84 -19.92
CA PHE A 101 -3.68 8.43 -20.55
C PHE A 101 -3.82 9.92 -20.91
N LYS A 102 -4.61 10.68 -20.13
CA LYS A 102 -4.64 12.15 -20.24
C LYS A 102 -3.85 12.82 -19.12
#